data_AF-A0A9D8ISW8-F1
#
_entry.id   AF-A0A9D8ISW8-F1
#
_cell.length_a   1.000
_cell.length_b   1.000
_cell.length_c   1.000
_cell.angle_alpha   90.00
_cell.angle_beta   90.00
_cell.angle_gamma   90.00
#
_symmetry.space_group_name_H-M   'P 1'
#
loop_
_entity.id
_entity.type
_entity.pdbx_description
1 polymer ?
#
loop_
_entity_poly.entity_id
_entity_poly.type
_entity_poly.pdbx_seq_one_letter_code
_entity_poly.pdbx_strand_id
1 'polypeptide(L)'
;PLKTRSGENFTLIELLNEAIERGTREVASRAESPEAPTHGMTATQLAEIGRAVGIAAVKYADLGSDVGRDYLFDLDRMVSFDGDTGPYIQYAHARIAGILRRAGESGASSAPQRDAWLIREPAERRLVLHLLQYPRVLADIARTLEPNRLCNWLHSLGEVFNSFYQSCPVLKADDAAIRASRLRLCDLTKRAFADGMSLLGIDAPDRM
;
A
#
# COMPACT_ATOMS: atom_id res chain seq x y z
N PRO A 1 26.07 1.47 15.39
CA PRO A 1 26.47 1.16 14.00
C PRO A 1 25.83 -0.16 13.54
N LEU A 2 25.21 -0.16 12.36
CA LEU A 2 24.74 -1.39 11.72
C LEU A 2 25.95 -2.29 11.43
N LYS A 3 25.96 -3.51 11.97
CA LYS A 3 27.05 -4.46 11.83
C LYS A 3 26.53 -5.82 11.39
N THR A 4 27.30 -6.52 10.59
CA THR A 4 27.06 -7.95 10.30
C THR A 4 27.27 -8.78 11.57
N ARG A 5 26.84 -10.05 11.55
CA ARG A 5 27.13 -11.00 12.65
C ARG A 5 28.63 -11.21 12.90
N SER A 6 29.48 -10.95 11.89
CA SER A 6 30.95 -10.97 11.99
C SER A 6 31.56 -9.67 12.54
N GLY A 7 30.77 -8.61 12.70
CA GLY A 7 31.23 -7.31 13.20
C GLY A 7 31.77 -6.35 12.13
N GLU A 8 31.72 -6.75 10.86
CA GLU A 8 32.09 -5.94 9.70
C GLU A 8 30.99 -4.95 9.31
N ASN A 9 31.36 -3.94 8.53
CA ASN A 9 30.42 -2.96 8.00
C ASN A 9 29.50 -3.63 6.98
N PHE A 10 28.19 -3.48 7.20
CA PHE A 10 27.16 -4.01 6.32
C PHE A 10 27.13 -3.20 5.02
N THR A 11 27.39 -3.82 3.86
CA THR A 11 27.33 -3.08 2.58
C THR A 11 25.87 -2.88 2.15
N LEU A 12 25.60 -1.82 1.38
CA LEU A 12 24.26 -1.58 0.86
C LEU A 12 23.77 -2.74 -0.02
N ILE A 13 24.66 -3.34 -0.82
CA ILE A 13 24.25 -4.45 -1.70
C ILE A 13 23.84 -5.69 -0.91
N GLU A 14 24.55 -6.03 0.16
CA GLU A 14 24.15 -7.11 1.08
C GLU A 14 22.81 -6.81 1.74
N LEU A 15 22.56 -5.53 2.07
CA LEU A 15 21.33 -5.10 2.75
C LEU A 15 20.12 -5.29 1.86
N LEU A 16 20.24 -4.84 0.63
CA LEU A 16 19.18 -4.95 -0.35
C LEU A 16 18.95 -6.42 -0.72
N ASN A 17 20.00 -7.22 -0.87
CA ASN A 17 19.86 -8.65 -1.15
C ASN A 17 19.14 -9.38 -0.02
N GLU A 18 19.51 -9.13 1.24
CA GLU A 18 18.84 -9.73 2.40
C GLU A 18 17.37 -9.29 2.49
N ALA A 19 17.08 -8.01 2.28
CA ALA A 19 15.71 -7.49 2.29
C ALA A 19 14.85 -8.11 1.18
N ILE A 20 15.41 -8.26 -0.04
CA ILE A 20 14.75 -8.91 -1.17
C ILE A 20 14.51 -10.40 -0.88
N GLU A 21 15.48 -11.10 -0.29
CA GLU A 21 15.33 -12.51 0.06
C GLU A 21 14.18 -12.70 1.06
N ARG A 22 14.15 -11.89 2.12
CA ARG A 22 13.08 -11.95 3.13
C ARG A 22 11.73 -11.56 2.56
N GLY A 23 11.67 -10.49 1.75
CA GLY A 23 10.46 -10.09 1.06
C GLY A 23 9.93 -11.18 0.13
N THR A 24 10.81 -11.87 -0.60
CA THR A 24 10.45 -13.01 -1.45
C THR A 24 9.92 -14.19 -0.64
N ARG A 25 10.54 -14.49 0.50
CA ARG A 25 10.10 -15.55 1.41
C ARG A 25 8.70 -15.28 1.97
N GLU A 26 8.45 -14.04 2.39
CA GLU A 26 7.14 -13.61 2.91
C GLU A 26 6.05 -13.71 1.82
N VAL A 27 6.32 -13.20 0.62
CA VAL A 27 5.39 -13.30 -0.52
C VAL A 27 5.12 -14.76 -0.91
N ALA A 28 6.15 -15.60 -0.95
CA ALA A 28 6.01 -17.02 -1.26
C ALA A 28 5.16 -17.74 -0.21
N SER A 29 5.37 -17.46 1.08
CA SER A 29 4.57 -18.03 2.17
C SER A 29 3.09 -17.63 2.04
N ARG A 30 2.79 -16.37 1.71
CA ARG A 30 1.41 -15.92 1.49
C ARG A 30 0.76 -16.59 0.27
N ALA A 31 1.53 -16.84 -0.79
CA ALA A 31 1.04 -17.49 -2.02
C ALA A 31 0.66 -18.97 -1.82
N GLU A 32 1.06 -19.61 -0.72
CA GLU A 32 0.62 -20.96 -0.37
C GLU A 32 -0.89 -21.03 -0.10
N SER A 33 -1.50 -19.92 0.34
CA SER A 33 -2.94 -19.83 0.53
C SER A 33 -3.68 -19.88 -0.82
N PRO A 34 -4.66 -20.79 -1.02
CA PRO A 34 -5.44 -20.86 -2.26
C PRO A 34 -6.24 -19.58 -2.58
N GLU A 35 -6.52 -18.76 -1.56
CA GLU A 35 -7.25 -17.50 -1.71
C GLU A 35 -6.34 -16.31 -2.05
N ALA A 36 -5.02 -16.48 -1.97
CA ALA A 36 -4.08 -15.41 -2.23
C ALA A 36 -4.10 -15.00 -3.72
N PRO A 37 -4.10 -13.68 -4.04
CA PRO A 37 -3.99 -13.21 -5.42
C PRO A 37 -2.72 -13.67 -6.15
N THR A 38 -1.72 -14.10 -5.38
CA THR A 38 -0.42 -14.62 -5.81
C THR A 38 -0.38 -16.15 -5.90
N HIS A 39 -1.46 -16.84 -5.52
CA HIS A 39 -1.55 -18.29 -5.62
C HIS A 39 -1.37 -18.79 -7.07
N GLY A 40 -0.57 -19.83 -7.25
CA GLY A 40 -0.27 -20.41 -8.56
C GLY A 40 0.68 -19.59 -9.45
N MET A 41 1.23 -18.48 -8.93
CA MET A 41 2.30 -17.76 -9.64
C MET A 41 3.62 -18.55 -9.63
N THR A 42 4.44 -18.33 -10.66
CA THR A 42 5.76 -18.95 -10.77
C THR A 42 6.75 -18.36 -9.76
N ALA A 43 7.82 -19.09 -9.45
CA ALA A 43 8.88 -18.59 -8.58
C ALA A 43 9.47 -17.25 -9.06
N THR A 44 9.61 -17.06 -10.37
CA THR A 44 10.07 -15.80 -10.96
C THR A 44 9.12 -14.65 -10.68
N GLN A 45 7.81 -14.85 -10.84
CA GLN A 45 6.80 -13.83 -10.55
C GLN A 45 6.76 -13.47 -9.06
N LEU A 46 6.87 -14.47 -8.17
CA LEU A 46 6.94 -14.25 -6.73
C LEU A 46 8.23 -13.50 -6.34
N ALA A 47 9.36 -13.77 -7.00
CA ALA A 47 10.61 -13.04 -6.78
C ALA A 47 10.56 -11.57 -7.24
N GLU A 48 9.81 -11.26 -8.30
CA GLU A 48 9.59 -9.87 -8.73
C GLU A 48 8.79 -9.08 -7.68
N ILE A 49 7.72 -9.68 -7.14
CA ILE A 49 6.95 -9.08 -6.05
C ILE A 49 7.80 -8.99 -4.77
N GLY A 50 8.55 -10.04 -4.45
CA GLY A 50 9.47 -10.09 -3.32
C GLY A 50 10.55 -9.02 -3.36
N ARG A 51 11.06 -8.71 -4.57
CA ARG A 51 11.95 -7.57 -4.78
C ARG A 51 11.26 -6.25 -4.47
N ALA A 52 10.05 -6.03 -4.98
CA ALA A 52 9.29 -4.81 -4.68
C ALA A 52 9.03 -4.63 -3.18
N VAL A 53 8.70 -5.72 -2.48
CA VAL A 53 8.51 -5.77 -1.01
C VAL A 53 9.79 -5.41 -0.27
N GLY A 54 10.92 -6.08 -0.60
CA GLY A 54 12.19 -5.85 0.08
C GLY A 54 12.71 -4.42 -0.10
N ILE A 55 12.60 -3.86 -1.31
CA ILE A 55 13.00 -2.48 -1.59
C ILE A 55 12.08 -1.47 -0.88
N ALA A 56 10.76 -1.72 -0.88
CA ALA A 56 9.81 -0.88 -0.16
C ALA A 56 10.08 -0.90 1.36
N ALA A 57 10.37 -2.06 1.94
CA ALA A 57 10.71 -2.20 3.35
C ALA A 57 11.89 -1.30 3.76
N VAL A 58 12.97 -1.32 2.98
CA VAL A 58 14.17 -0.50 3.26
C VAL A 58 13.88 1.00 3.08
N LYS A 59 13.29 1.39 1.94
CA LYS A 59 13.00 2.80 1.65
C LYS A 59 12.02 3.41 2.65
N TYR A 60 10.94 2.67 2.96
CA TYR A 60 9.91 3.15 3.86
C TYR A 60 10.42 3.26 5.30
N ALA A 61 11.24 2.31 5.76
CA ALA A 61 11.82 2.37 7.09
C ALA A 61 12.66 3.63 7.34
N ASP A 62 13.45 4.02 6.34
CA ASP A 62 14.25 5.25 6.37
C ASP A 62 13.35 6.49 6.25
N LEU A 63 12.54 6.56 5.20
CA LEU A 63 11.68 7.71 4.90
C LEU A 63 10.58 7.96 5.94
N GLY A 64 10.08 6.90 6.61
CA GLY A 64 9.03 6.97 7.62
C GLY A 64 9.53 7.44 8.99
N SER A 65 10.85 7.48 9.19
CA SER A 65 11.46 7.97 10.42
C SER A 65 11.66 9.49 10.37
N ASP A 66 11.61 10.16 11.53
CA ASP A 66 12.01 11.57 11.61
C ASP A 66 13.50 11.69 11.23
N VAL A 67 13.84 12.62 10.34
CA VAL A 67 15.22 12.82 9.83
C VAL A 67 16.25 13.02 10.94
N GLY A 68 15.84 13.54 12.11
CA GLY A 68 16.69 13.77 13.27
C GLY A 68 16.77 12.61 14.28
N ARG A 69 16.16 11.46 13.99
CA ARG A 69 16.11 10.30 14.91
C ARG A 69 16.82 9.09 14.31
N ASP A 70 17.58 8.41 15.16
CA ASP A 70 18.05 7.07 14.85
C ASP A 70 16.85 6.12 14.74
N TYR A 71 16.88 5.21 13.75
CA TYR A 71 15.90 4.14 13.62
C TYR A 71 16.55 2.77 13.80
N LEU A 72 15.81 1.83 14.38
CA LEU A 72 16.27 0.46 14.57
C LEU A 72 16.08 -0.31 13.27
N PHE A 73 17.18 -0.84 12.74
CA PHE A 73 17.17 -1.65 11.54
C PHE A 73 16.82 -3.11 11.85
N ASP A 74 15.54 -3.45 11.74
CA ASP A 74 14.99 -4.78 11.94
C ASP A 74 14.28 -5.24 10.66
N LEU A 75 14.99 -6.03 9.84
CA LEU A 75 14.47 -6.49 8.55
C LEU A 75 13.22 -7.36 8.67
N ASP A 76 13.10 -8.18 9.73
CA ASP A 76 11.93 -9.04 9.90
C ASP A 76 10.69 -8.18 10.14
N ARG A 77 10.82 -7.13 10.95
CA ARG A 77 9.74 -6.17 11.15
C ARG A 77 9.47 -5.34 9.88
N MET A 78 10.51 -4.92 9.16
CA MET A 78 10.36 -4.03 8.00
C MET A 78 9.68 -4.69 6.80
N VAL A 79 9.88 -6.00 6.59
CA VAL A 79 9.22 -6.75 5.51
C VAL A 79 7.80 -7.23 5.85
N SER A 80 7.35 -7.01 7.08
CA SER A 80 6.00 -7.35 7.54
C SER A 80 4.93 -6.63 6.72
N PHE A 81 3.83 -7.32 6.43
CA PHE A 81 2.63 -6.76 5.82
C PHE A 81 1.69 -6.12 6.84
N ASP A 82 2.02 -6.25 8.12
CA ASP A 82 1.27 -5.68 9.25
C ASP A 82 2.08 -4.55 9.89
N GLY A 83 1.36 -3.53 10.36
CA GLY A 83 1.92 -2.34 10.99
C GLY A 83 2.33 -1.25 9.99
N ASP A 84 3.12 -0.30 10.48
CA ASP A 84 3.57 0.87 9.72
C ASP A 84 4.82 0.55 8.89
N THR A 85 4.62 -0.09 7.74
CA THR A 85 5.68 -0.60 6.87
C THR A 85 5.41 -0.31 5.39
N GLY A 86 6.48 -0.37 4.57
CA GLY A 86 6.37 -0.29 3.11
C GLY A 86 5.49 -1.39 2.50
N PRO A 87 5.67 -2.66 2.88
CA PRO A 87 4.82 -3.74 2.38
C PRO A 87 3.34 -3.60 2.78
N TYR A 88 3.03 -3.01 3.93
CA TYR A 88 1.64 -2.72 4.32
C TYR A 88 0.95 -1.79 3.30
N ILE A 89 1.59 -0.67 2.93
CA ILE A 89 0.98 0.27 1.97
C ILE A 89 0.92 -0.31 0.54
N GLN A 90 1.89 -1.15 0.16
CA GLN A 90 1.81 -1.89 -1.10
C GLN A 90 0.64 -2.88 -1.09
N TYR A 91 0.44 -3.59 0.03
CA TYR A 91 -0.65 -4.55 0.18
C TYR A 91 -2.01 -3.87 0.16
N ALA A 92 -2.14 -2.70 0.81
CA ALA A 92 -3.34 -1.88 0.75
C ALA A 92 -3.68 -1.51 -0.71
N HIS A 93 -2.69 -1.06 -1.49
CA HIS A 93 -2.85 -0.79 -2.92
C HIS A 93 -3.28 -2.04 -3.71
N ALA A 94 -2.56 -3.16 -3.56
CA ALA A 94 -2.84 -4.41 -4.27
C ALA A 94 -4.23 -4.98 -3.95
N ARG A 95 -4.68 -4.86 -2.69
CA ARG A 95 -6.02 -5.25 -2.26
C ARG A 95 -7.10 -4.43 -2.99
N ILE A 96 -6.91 -3.13 -3.14
CA ILE A 96 -7.83 -2.26 -3.88
C ILE A 96 -7.84 -2.63 -5.37
N ALA A 97 -6.67 -2.88 -5.96
CA ALA A 97 -6.56 -3.35 -7.33
C ALA A 97 -7.35 -4.66 -7.54
N GLY A 98 -7.27 -5.60 -6.60
CA GLY A 98 -8.06 -6.83 -6.61
C GLY A 98 -9.58 -6.62 -6.51
N ILE A 99 -10.04 -5.64 -5.73
CA ILE A 99 -11.47 -5.26 -5.66
C ILE A 99 -11.95 -4.77 -7.03
N LEU A 100 -11.19 -3.87 -7.66
CA LEU A 100 -11.52 -3.28 -8.96
C LEU A 100 -11.50 -4.33 -10.08
N ARG A 101 -10.53 -5.27 -10.04
CA ARG A 101 -10.48 -6.40 -10.99
C ARG A 101 -11.75 -7.26 -10.92
N ARG A 102 -12.15 -7.67 -9.71
CA ARG A 102 -13.38 -8.44 -9.50
C ARG A 102 -14.64 -7.69 -9.91
N ALA A 103 -14.66 -6.36 -9.74
CA ALA A 103 -15.76 -5.53 -10.22
C ALA A 103 -15.88 -5.59 -11.75
N GLY A 104 -14.76 -5.48 -12.46
CA GLY A 104 -14.70 -5.61 -13.92
C GLY A 104 -15.15 -6.98 -14.41
N GLU A 105 -14.70 -8.06 -13.77
CA GLU A 105 -15.11 -9.44 -14.07
C GLU A 105 -16.63 -9.66 -13.89
N SER A 106 -17.25 -8.96 -12.93
CA SER A 106 -18.68 -9.05 -12.64
C SER A 106 -19.55 -8.11 -13.51
N GLY A 107 -18.96 -7.41 -14.48
CA GLY A 107 -19.65 -6.39 -15.27
C GLY A 107 -20.07 -5.14 -14.47
N ALA A 108 -19.64 -5.03 -13.21
CA ALA A 108 -19.82 -3.84 -12.38
C ALA A 108 -18.78 -2.79 -12.78
N SER A 109 -18.93 -2.23 -13.99
CA SER A 109 -18.05 -1.19 -14.50
C SER A 109 -18.27 0.13 -13.75
N SER A 110 -17.19 0.87 -13.54
CA SER A 110 -17.18 2.27 -13.07
C SER A 110 -17.64 3.26 -14.14
N ALA A 111 -18.39 2.79 -15.15
CA ALA A 111 -18.79 3.55 -16.33
C ALA A 111 -19.27 4.95 -15.92
N PRO A 112 -18.82 5.99 -16.63
CA PRO A 112 -18.96 7.38 -16.20
C PRO A 112 -20.39 7.85 -16.42
N GLN A 113 -21.32 7.45 -15.55
CA GLN A 113 -22.50 8.27 -15.28
C GLN A 113 -22.01 9.49 -14.53
N ARG A 114 -22.18 10.65 -15.16
CA ARG A 114 -21.53 11.90 -14.78
C ARG A 114 -21.88 12.38 -13.37
N ASP A 115 -22.98 11.94 -12.77
CA ASP A 115 -23.53 12.69 -11.65
C ASP A 115 -23.93 11.78 -10.48
N ALA A 116 -22.97 11.49 -9.59
CA ALA A 116 -23.09 11.70 -8.15
C ALA A 116 -22.08 10.82 -7.38
N TRP A 117 -21.15 11.47 -6.67
CA TRP A 117 -20.52 10.85 -5.51
C TRP A 117 -21.61 10.70 -4.44
N LEU A 118 -22.08 9.48 -4.22
CA LEU A 118 -23.03 9.17 -3.15
C LEU A 118 -22.24 8.89 -1.88
N ILE A 119 -22.12 9.92 -1.04
CA ILE A 119 -21.47 9.87 0.27
C ILE A 119 -22.57 9.91 1.32
N ARG A 120 -22.98 8.73 1.81
CA ARG A 120 -24.09 8.57 2.75
C ARG A 120 -23.59 8.09 4.11
N GLU A 121 -22.59 7.22 4.11
CA GLU A 121 -22.07 6.61 5.33
C GLU A 121 -20.95 7.44 5.97
N PRO A 122 -20.83 7.44 7.31
CA PRO A 122 -19.72 8.12 8.00
C PRO A 122 -18.34 7.65 7.53
N ALA A 123 -18.19 6.37 7.18
CA ALA A 123 -16.93 5.81 6.70
C ALA A 123 -16.58 6.26 5.27
N GLU A 124 -17.57 6.41 4.37
CA GLU A 124 -17.38 7.03 3.05
C GLU A 124 -16.91 8.48 3.20
N ARG A 125 -17.58 9.25 4.07
CA ARG A 125 -17.22 10.64 4.34
C ARG A 125 -15.81 10.77 4.87
N ARG A 126 -15.40 9.90 5.80
CA ARG A 126 -14.05 9.90 6.37
C ARG A 126 -12.99 9.67 5.29
N LEU A 127 -13.20 8.68 4.41
CA LEU A 127 -12.30 8.41 3.30
C LEU A 127 -12.17 9.59 2.34
N VAL A 128 -13.28 10.21 1.96
CA VAL A 128 -13.28 11.41 1.10
C VAL A 128 -12.50 12.56 1.75
N LEU A 129 -12.76 12.83 3.02
CA LEU A 129 -12.06 13.91 3.74
C LEU A 129 -10.57 13.64 3.89
N HIS A 130 -10.15 12.38 4.03
CA HIS A 130 -8.74 12.01 4.07
C HIS A 130 -8.06 12.22 2.71
N LEU A 131 -8.71 11.78 1.62
CA LEU A 131 -8.22 11.97 0.25
C LEU A 131 -8.09 13.46 -0.12
N LEU A 132 -9.05 14.30 0.31
CA LEU A 132 -9.02 15.74 0.06
C LEU A 132 -7.86 16.47 0.78
N GLN A 133 -7.25 15.85 1.80
CA GLN A 133 -6.07 16.43 2.47
C GLN A 133 -4.78 16.26 1.65
N TYR A 134 -4.77 15.34 0.68
CA TYR A 134 -3.56 14.96 -0.04
C TYR A 134 -2.77 16.14 -0.64
N PRO A 135 -3.40 17.10 -1.37
CA PRO A 135 -2.68 18.23 -1.93
C PRO A 135 -2.02 19.12 -0.85
N ARG A 136 -2.68 19.29 0.29
CA ARG A 136 -2.14 20.06 1.42
C ARG A 136 -0.96 19.35 2.06
N VAL A 137 -1.06 18.04 2.26
CA VAL A 137 0.04 17.22 2.78
C VAL A 137 1.27 17.35 1.90
N LEU A 138 1.12 17.26 0.58
CA LEU A 138 2.22 17.45 -0.36
C LEU A 138 2.82 18.86 -0.32
N ALA A 139 1.98 19.90 -0.23
CA ALA A 139 2.44 21.27 -0.12
C ALA A 139 3.24 21.51 1.19
N ASP A 140 2.80 20.90 2.29
CA ASP A 140 3.52 20.97 3.56
C ASP A 140 4.86 20.22 3.49
N ILE A 141 4.91 19.02 2.89
CA ILE A 141 6.15 18.27 2.68
C ILE A 141 7.14 19.04 1.81
N ALA A 142 6.68 19.66 0.72
CA ALA A 142 7.54 20.46 -0.15
C ALA A 142 8.19 21.64 0.59
N ARG A 143 7.53 22.17 1.64
CA ARG A 143 8.05 23.25 2.47
C ARG A 143 8.96 22.76 3.59
N THR A 144 8.65 21.64 4.23
CA THR A 144 9.40 21.15 5.40
C THR A 144 10.51 20.15 5.04
N LEU A 145 10.44 19.55 3.86
CA LEU A 145 11.33 18.48 3.38
C LEU A 145 11.30 17.24 4.31
N GLU A 146 10.14 16.96 4.90
CA GLU A 146 9.92 15.85 5.83
C GLU A 146 9.09 14.72 5.15
N PRO A 147 9.74 13.73 4.51
CA PRO A 147 9.04 12.67 3.77
C PRO A 147 8.22 11.74 4.66
N ASN A 148 8.55 11.63 5.95
CA ASN A 148 7.82 10.81 6.91
C ASN A 148 6.34 11.20 7.04
N ARG A 149 6.01 12.48 6.77
CA ARG A 149 4.62 12.94 6.70
C ARG A 149 3.82 12.22 5.61
N LEU A 150 4.45 11.89 4.48
CA LEU A 150 3.80 11.15 3.40
C LEU A 150 3.62 9.68 3.79
N CYS A 151 4.63 9.07 4.39
CA CYS A 151 4.52 7.70 4.96
C CYS A 151 3.34 7.62 5.93
N ASN A 152 3.29 8.51 6.93
CA ASN A 152 2.21 8.57 7.91
C ASN A 152 0.83 8.77 7.26
N TRP A 153 0.75 9.63 6.23
CA TRP A 153 -0.50 9.86 5.52
C TRP A 153 -0.97 8.63 4.73
N LEU A 154 -0.04 7.91 4.07
CA LEU A 154 -0.32 6.68 3.32
C LEU A 154 -0.73 5.53 4.26
N HIS A 155 -0.04 5.37 5.39
CA HIS A 155 -0.42 4.40 6.41
C HIS A 155 -1.85 4.68 6.92
N SER A 156 -2.13 5.93 7.30
CA SER A 156 -3.46 6.35 7.74
C SER A 156 -4.53 6.19 6.65
N LEU A 157 -4.18 6.41 5.38
CA LEU A 157 -5.08 6.13 4.25
C LEU A 157 -5.47 4.65 4.21
N GLY A 158 -4.54 3.74 4.50
CA GLY A 158 -4.80 2.31 4.61
C GLY A 158 -5.80 1.96 5.70
N GLU A 159 -5.63 2.55 6.89
CA GLU A 159 -6.55 2.38 8.02
C GLU A 159 -7.96 2.90 7.71
N VAL A 160 -8.04 4.11 7.14
CA VAL A 160 -9.30 4.75 6.75
C VAL A 160 -10.00 3.94 5.66
N PHE A 161 -9.26 3.46 4.66
CA PHE A 161 -9.81 2.60 3.62
C PHE A 161 -10.29 1.26 4.18
N ASN A 162 -9.55 0.64 5.09
CA ASN A 162 -9.97 -0.61 5.71
C ASN A 162 -11.29 -0.44 6.48
N SER A 163 -11.42 0.65 7.25
CA SER A 163 -12.67 0.99 7.95
C SER A 163 -13.84 1.21 6.98
N PHE A 164 -13.61 1.91 5.86
CA PHE A 164 -14.58 2.03 4.77
C PHE A 164 -14.98 0.67 4.20
N TYR A 165 -14.02 -0.17 3.83
CA TYR A 165 -14.29 -1.46 3.21
C TYR A 165 -15.06 -2.43 4.14
N GLN A 166 -14.80 -2.38 5.45
CA GLN A 166 -15.53 -3.17 6.44
C GLN A 166 -16.97 -2.67 6.65
N SER A 167 -17.17 -1.35 6.66
CA SER A 167 -18.48 -0.75 6.98
C SER A 167 -19.40 -0.60 5.76
N CYS A 168 -18.83 -0.54 4.55
CA CYS A 168 -19.54 -0.19 3.33
C CYS A 168 -19.32 -1.28 2.27
N PRO A 169 -20.26 -2.23 2.11
CA PRO A 169 -20.15 -3.26 1.07
C PRO A 169 -19.95 -2.63 -0.31
N VAL A 170 -18.85 -2.97 -0.98
CA VAL A 170 -18.55 -2.42 -2.32
C VAL A 170 -19.23 -3.25 -3.40
N LEU A 171 -18.74 -4.47 -3.65
CA LEU A 171 -19.27 -5.35 -4.72
C LEU A 171 -20.69 -5.85 -4.43
N LYS A 172 -21.02 -6.03 -3.15
CA LYS A 172 -22.32 -6.54 -2.68
C LYS A 172 -23.35 -5.44 -2.39
N ALA A 173 -23.09 -4.18 -2.79
CA ALA A 173 -24.10 -3.14 -2.65
C ALA A 173 -25.29 -3.41 -3.59
N ASP A 174 -26.50 -3.41 -3.03
CA ASP A 174 -27.75 -3.69 -3.74
C ASP A 174 -28.07 -2.60 -4.78
N ASP A 175 -27.88 -1.34 -4.39
CA ASP A 175 -28.06 -0.18 -5.27
C ASP A 175 -26.85 0.00 -6.19
N ALA A 176 -27.11 -0.08 -7.51
CA ALA A 176 -26.09 0.05 -8.55
C ALA A 176 -25.39 1.42 -8.52
N ALA A 177 -26.08 2.50 -8.15
CA ALA A 177 -25.50 3.83 -8.03
C ALA A 177 -24.56 3.93 -6.82
N ILE A 178 -24.95 3.34 -5.68
CA ILE A 178 -24.07 3.26 -4.49
C ILE A 178 -22.84 2.41 -4.82
N ARG A 179 -23.02 1.26 -5.48
CA ARG A 179 -21.93 0.40 -5.93
C ARG A 179 -20.94 1.16 -6.82
N ALA A 180 -21.43 1.88 -7.82
CA ALA A 180 -20.61 2.69 -8.71
C ALA A 180 -19.86 3.81 -7.96
N SER A 181 -20.52 4.51 -7.03
CA SER A 181 -19.90 5.53 -6.17
C SER A 181 -18.75 4.94 -5.32
N ARG A 182 -18.97 3.78 -4.69
CA ARG A 182 -17.96 3.09 -3.88
C ARG A 182 -16.78 2.58 -4.71
N LEU A 183 -17.04 2.06 -5.90
CA LEU A 183 -15.97 1.66 -6.84
C LEU A 183 -15.11 2.86 -7.28
N ARG A 184 -15.71 4.03 -7.46
CA ARG A 184 -14.96 5.28 -7.71
C ARG A 184 -14.10 5.69 -6.52
N LEU A 185 -14.59 5.53 -5.29
CA LEU A 185 -13.78 5.76 -4.08
C LEU A 185 -12.59 4.79 -4.02
N CYS A 186 -12.80 3.50 -4.35
CA CYS A 186 -11.73 2.53 -4.47
C CYS A 186 -10.69 2.96 -5.51
N ASP A 187 -11.11 3.32 -6.73
CA ASP A 187 -10.20 3.76 -7.80
C ASP A 187 -9.41 5.01 -7.42
N LEU A 188 -10.06 6.03 -6.85
CA LEU A 188 -9.39 7.24 -6.38
C LEU A 188 -8.37 6.93 -5.27
N THR A 189 -8.73 6.05 -4.33
CA THR A 189 -7.82 5.61 -3.26
C THR A 189 -6.62 4.85 -3.83
N LYS A 190 -6.84 3.95 -4.80
CA LYS A 190 -5.75 3.23 -5.49
C LYS A 190 -4.76 4.21 -6.13
N ARG A 191 -5.27 5.21 -6.86
CA ARG A 191 -4.44 6.23 -7.51
C ARG A 191 -3.65 7.06 -6.51
N ALA A 192 -4.26 7.42 -5.37
CA ALA A 192 -3.57 8.16 -4.33
C ALA A 192 -2.42 7.35 -3.69
N PHE A 193 -2.62 6.05 -3.46
CA PHE A 193 -1.54 5.15 -3.04
C PHE A 193 -0.41 5.08 -4.06
N ALA A 194 -0.74 4.87 -5.34
CA ALA A 194 0.25 4.76 -6.40
C ALA A 194 1.07 6.05 -6.58
N ASP A 195 0.40 7.21 -6.54
CA ASP A 195 1.04 8.52 -6.62
C ASP A 195 1.95 8.77 -5.42
N GLY A 196 1.46 8.56 -4.19
CA GLY A 196 2.25 8.77 -2.98
C GLY A 196 3.45 7.82 -2.88
N MET A 197 3.29 6.54 -3.23
CA MET A 197 4.41 5.60 -3.30
C MET A 197 5.42 6.00 -4.38
N SER A 198 4.97 6.48 -5.54
CA SER A 198 5.87 6.96 -6.60
C SER A 198 6.72 8.15 -6.13
N LEU A 199 6.15 9.08 -5.36
CA LEU A 199 6.88 10.20 -4.75
C LEU A 199 7.95 9.74 -3.74
N LEU A 200 7.72 8.62 -3.05
CA LEU A 200 8.70 7.98 -2.17
C LEU A 200 9.70 7.08 -2.93
N GLY A 201 9.54 6.93 -4.25
CA GLY A 201 10.32 5.99 -5.06
C GLY A 201 10.05 4.52 -4.71
N ILE A 202 8.85 4.20 -4.24
CA ILE A 202 8.38 2.85 -3.89
C ILE A 202 7.46 2.33 -5.00
N ASP A 203 7.64 1.08 -5.40
CA ASP A 203 6.78 0.43 -6.40
C ASP A 203 5.39 0.11 -5.83
N ALA A 204 4.35 0.24 -6.66
CA ALA A 204 2.96 -0.02 -6.28
C ALA A 204 2.39 -1.24 -7.03
N PRO A 205 2.71 -2.48 -6.62
CA PRO A 205 2.24 -3.67 -7.31
C PRO A 205 0.71 -3.81 -7.25
N ASP A 206 0.11 -4.28 -8.34
CA ASP A 206 -1.34 -4.55 -8.44
C ASP A 206 -1.74 -5.92 -7.85
N ARG A 207 -0.75 -6.76 -7.49
CA ARG A 207 -0.94 -8.08 -6.87
C ARG A 207 0.14 -8.33 -5.82
N MET A 208 -0.29 -8.79 -4.66
CA MET A 208 0.53 -9.23 -3.53
C MET A 208 -0.19 -10.36 -2.79
#